data_AF-A0A947ATI6-F1
#
_entry.id   AF-A0A947ATI6-F1
#
_cell.length_a   1.000
_cell.length_b   1.000
_cell.length_c   1.000
_cell.angle_alpha   90.00
_cell.angle_beta   90.00
_cell.angle_gamma   90.00
#
_symmetry.space_group_name_H-M   'P 1'
#
loop_
_entity.id
_entity.type
_entity.pdbx_description
1 polymer ?
#
loop_
_entity_poly.entity_id
_entity_poly.type
_entity_poly.pdbx_seq_one_letter_code
_entity_poly.pdbx_strand_id
1 'polypeptide(L)'
;MSSNTLKVGVQSFGRFLSGMVMPNIGAFIAWGLITALFIPTGWLPNETLASLVGPMITYLLPLLIGYTGGKMVGGDRGAVAGAVTTMGVIVGSDIPMFMGAMIAGPLGGLAVIKFDQKVQDKIKPGFEMLVNNFSLGINSMLAAIIAYVVVGPVVSAITKALAAGVGWIVDMSLLPLVSIIVEPAKILFLNNAINHGVFTPLGAEQAAKIGASIYYLIETNPGPGLGILLAYMVVGKGMAQKSAYGATIIHFFGGIHEIYFPYILMKPRLIIAVIAAGMVGVGFNMFTGNALV
;
A
#
# COMPACT_ATOMS: atom_id res chain seq x y z
N MET A 1 25.06 2.54 -16.88
CA MET A 1 24.89 2.39 -15.42
C MET A 1 25.33 0.99 -15.03
N SER A 2 26.30 0.84 -14.11
CA SER A 2 26.72 -0.47 -13.61
C SER A 2 25.55 -1.18 -12.93
N SER A 3 25.37 -2.49 -13.15
CA SER A 3 24.33 -3.32 -12.53
C SER A 3 24.32 -3.22 -11.00
N ASN A 4 25.46 -2.90 -10.40
CA ASN A 4 25.61 -2.70 -8.97
C ASN A 4 24.92 -1.41 -8.48
N THR A 5 24.96 -0.33 -9.26
CA THR A 5 24.30 0.95 -8.94
C THR A 5 22.77 0.83 -8.98
N LEU A 6 22.23 0.13 -9.98
CA LEU A 6 20.79 -0.11 -10.10
C LEU A 6 20.27 -0.96 -8.92
N LYS A 7 20.99 -2.03 -8.59
CA LYS A 7 20.66 -2.92 -7.46
C LYS A 7 20.65 -2.16 -6.13
N VAL A 8 21.66 -1.31 -5.89
CA VAL A 8 21.72 -0.47 -4.68
C VAL A 8 20.56 0.52 -4.64
N GLY A 9 20.22 1.15 -5.77
CA GLY A 9 19.09 2.08 -5.87
C GLY A 9 17.74 1.45 -5.52
N VAL A 10 17.44 0.28 -6.10
CA VAL A 10 16.20 -0.47 -5.81
C VAL A 10 16.13 -0.87 -4.34
N GLN A 11 17.24 -1.31 -3.76
CA GLN A 11 17.30 -1.66 -2.33
C GLN A 11 17.12 -0.44 -1.42
N SER A 12 17.73 0.70 -1.75
CA SER A 12 17.52 1.94 -0.97
C SER A 12 16.06 2.39 -1.04
N PHE A 13 15.45 2.35 -2.23
CA PHE A 13 14.05 2.75 -2.41
C PHE A 13 13.09 1.83 -1.65
N GLY A 14 13.26 0.50 -1.76
CA GLY A 14 12.45 -0.46 -1.01
C GLY A 14 12.59 -0.30 0.51
N ARG A 15 13.81 -0.07 1.00
CA ARG A 15 14.04 0.24 2.43
C ARG A 15 13.39 1.54 2.87
N PHE A 16 13.40 2.57 2.02
CA PHE A 16 12.73 3.84 2.29
C PHE A 16 11.22 3.63 2.45
N LEU A 17 10.57 3.00 1.46
CA LEU A 17 9.12 2.72 1.51
C LEU A 17 8.75 1.83 2.71
N SER A 18 9.53 0.78 2.96
CA SER A 18 9.32 -0.07 4.12
C SER A 18 9.47 0.70 5.44
N GLY A 19 10.45 1.60 5.53
CA GLY A 19 10.67 2.46 6.69
C GLY A 19 9.49 3.38 7.02
N MET A 20 8.61 3.64 6.05
CA MET A 20 7.38 4.40 6.25
C MET A 20 6.24 3.57 6.85
N VAL A 21 6.23 2.25 6.62
CA VAL A 21 5.15 1.35 7.07
C VAL A 21 5.51 0.60 8.34
N MET A 22 6.75 0.09 8.44
CA MET A 22 7.19 -0.76 9.55
C MET A 22 6.96 -0.15 10.94
N PRO A 23 7.27 1.14 11.19
CA PRO A 23 6.97 1.77 12.49
C PRO A 23 5.48 1.81 12.83
N ASN A 24 4.62 1.74 11.81
CA ASN A 24 3.16 1.83 11.92
C ASN A 24 2.47 0.47 11.92
N ILE A 25 3.21 -0.65 11.89
CA ILE A 25 2.63 -2.00 11.86
C ILE A 25 1.63 -2.24 13.00
N GLY A 26 1.84 -1.65 14.17
CA GLY A 26 0.88 -1.76 15.28
C GLY A 26 -0.52 -1.25 14.90
N ALA A 27 -0.63 -0.20 14.10
CA ALA A 27 -1.91 0.32 13.62
C ALA A 27 -2.56 -0.64 12.61
N PHE A 28 -1.79 -1.27 11.74
CA PHE A 28 -2.27 -2.31 10.82
C PHE A 28 -2.78 -3.55 11.58
N ILE A 29 -2.07 -3.95 12.64
CA ILE A 29 -2.50 -5.06 13.51
C ILE A 29 -3.81 -4.70 14.21
N ALA A 30 -3.91 -3.51 14.79
CA ALA A 30 -5.13 -3.08 15.47
C ALA A 30 -6.33 -3.02 14.51
N TRP A 31 -6.14 -2.44 13.33
CA TRP A 31 -7.16 -2.42 12.28
C TRP A 31 -7.56 -3.85 11.84
N GLY A 32 -6.58 -4.72 11.65
CA GLY A 32 -6.82 -6.11 11.26
C GLY A 32 -7.55 -6.92 12.33
N LEU A 33 -7.27 -6.72 13.62
CA LEU A 33 -8.01 -7.35 14.72
C LEU A 33 -9.46 -6.87 14.76
N ILE A 34 -9.69 -5.56 14.64
CA ILE A 34 -11.04 -4.99 14.59
C ILE A 34 -11.81 -5.58 13.39
N THR A 35 -11.15 -5.67 12.24
CA THR A 35 -11.72 -6.26 11.03
C THR A 35 -12.07 -7.73 11.23
N ALA A 36 -11.14 -8.54 11.75
CA ALA A 36 -11.34 -9.96 12.00
C ALA A 36 -12.48 -10.25 12.98
N LEU A 37 -12.64 -9.39 14.00
CA LEU A 37 -13.63 -9.59 15.04
C LEU A 37 -15.01 -9.08 14.61
N PHE A 38 -15.12 -7.82 14.18
CA PHE A 38 -16.40 -7.12 14.26
C PHE A 38 -17.15 -6.96 12.94
N ILE A 39 -16.53 -7.18 11.78
CA ILE A 39 -17.26 -7.10 10.49
C ILE A 39 -18.35 -8.18 10.42
N PRO A 40 -19.32 -8.09 9.48
CA PRO A 40 -20.41 -9.07 9.37
C PRO A 40 -19.94 -10.53 9.23
N THR A 41 -18.80 -10.75 8.56
CA THR A 41 -18.16 -12.06 8.39
C THR A 41 -17.08 -12.36 9.43
N GLY A 42 -16.94 -11.52 10.45
CA GLY A 42 -15.96 -11.65 11.52
C GLY A 42 -16.38 -12.65 12.60
N TRP A 43 -15.51 -12.86 13.58
CA TRP A 43 -15.73 -13.85 14.65
C TRP A 43 -16.73 -13.42 15.72
N LEU A 44 -16.88 -12.12 15.94
CA LEU A 44 -17.78 -11.49 16.89
C LEU A 44 -18.48 -10.28 16.23
N PRO A 45 -19.34 -10.49 15.21
CA PRO A 45 -19.91 -9.39 14.42
C PRO A 45 -20.60 -8.34 15.28
N ASN A 46 -20.27 -7.07 15.05
CA ASN A 46 -20.85 -5.92 15.75
C ASN A 46 -20.79 -4.68 14.86
N GLU A 47 -21.94 -4.22 14.36
CA GLU A 47 -22.01 -3.10 13.40
C GLU A 47 -21.39 -1.81 13.94
N THR A 48 -21.65 -1.47 15.21
CA THR A 48 -21.09 -0.27 15.85
C THR A 48 -19.57 -0.30 15.89
N LEU A 49 -18.97 -1.43 16.27
CA LEU A 49 -17.52 -1.57 16.32
C LEU A 49 -16.89 -1.73 14.92
N ALA A 50 -17.60 -2.39 13.99
CA ALA A 50 -17.19 -2.51 12.60
C ALA A 50 -17.06 -1.15 11.91
N SER A 51 -17.83 -0.14 12.35
CA SER A 51 -17.75 1.22 11.81
C SER A 51 -16.35 1.86 11.93
N LEU A 52 -15.47 1.33 12.79
CA LEU A 52 -14.07 1.75 12.91
C LEU A 52 -13.21 1.34 11.71
N VAL A 53 -13.54 0.24 11.03
CA VAL A 53 -12.71 -0.37 9.98
C VAL A 53 -12.46 0.59 8.82
N GLY A 54 -13.54 1.22 8.33
CA GLY A 54 -13.49 2.13 7.18
C GLY A 54 -12.60 3.36 7.43
N PRO A 55 -12.84 4.16 8.48
CA PRO A 55 -12.00 5.31 8.79
C PRO A 55 -10.53 4.96 9.04
N MET A 56 -10.25 3.79 9.61
CA MET A 56 -8.87 3.35 9.83
C MET A 56 -8.12 3.09 8.52
N ILE A 57 -8.70 2.32 7.60
CA ILE A 57 -8.04 2.01 6.32
C ILE A 57 -7.97 3.24 5.39
N THR A 58 -9.00 4.08 5.38
CA THR A 58 -9.07 5.23 4.47
C THR A 58 -8.26 6.43 4.97
N TYR A 59 -8.27 6.71 6.27
CA TYR A 59 -7.62 7.90 6.83
C TYR A 59 -6.40 7.57 7.69
N LEU A 60 -6.59 6.79 8.76
CA LEU A 60 -5.56 6.60 9.78
C LEU A 60 -4.28 6.01 9.19
N LEU A 61 -4.38 4.87 8.49
CA LEU A 61 -3.20 4.15 8.00
C LEU A 61 -2.42 4.95 6.93
N PRO A 62 -3.07 5.53 5.89
CA PRO A 62 -2.36 6.38 4.94
C PRO A 62 -1.74 7.62 5.60
N LEU A 63 -2.45 8.28 6.54
CA LEU A 63 -1.92 9.43 7.27
C LEU A 63 -0.66 9.10 8.06
N LEU A 64 -0.64 7.96 8.76
CA LEU A 64 0.54 7.52 9.52
C LEU A 64 1.73 7.27 8.59
N ILE A 65 1.50 6.69 7.41
CA ILE A 65 2.54 6.48 6.41
C ILE A 65 3.06 7.82 5.89
N GLY A 66 2.16 8.72 5.51
CA GLY A 66 2.49 10.06 5.03
C GLY A 66 3.26 10.89 6.06
N TYR A 67 2.81 10.84 7.32
CA TYR A 67 3.49 11.44 8.47
C TYR A 67 4.90 10.89 8.64
N THR A 68 5.05 9.56 8.61
CA THR A 68 6.35 8.91 8.77
C THR A 68 7.30 9.25 7.62
N GLY A 69 6.79 9.23 6.38
CA GLY A 69 7.54 9.63 5.19
C GLY A 69 8.01 11.08 5.23
N GLY A 70 7.11 11.99 5.60
CA GLY A 70 7.44 13.38 5.84
C GLY A 70 8.50 13.54 6.94
N LYS A 71 8.38 12.77 8.03
CA LYS A 71 9.35 12.77 9.13
C LYS A 71 10.73 12.32 8.70
N MET A 72 10.82 11.29 7.88
CA MET A 72 12.10 10.77 7.36
C MET A 72 12.85 11.80 6.51
N VAL A 73 12.15 12.76 5.90
CA VAL A 73 12.75 13.81 5.06
C VAL A 73 12.96 15.12 5.83
N GLY A 74 12.08 15.46 6.76
CA GLY A 74 12.05 16.80 7.38
C GLY A 74 11.78 16.85 8.87
N GLY A 75 12.02 15.77 9.60
CA GLY A 75 11.79 15.72 11.04
C GLY A 75 10.33 16.02 11.39
N ASP A 76 10.07 16.60 12.56
CA ASP A 76 8.69 16.77 13.05
C ASP A 76 7.87 17.74 12.19
N ARG A 77 8.49 18.78 11.63
CA ARG A 77 7.82 19.69 10.68
C ARG A 77 7.47 18.99 9.37
N GLY A 78 8.41 18.21 8.84
CA GLY A 78 8.14 17.36 7.67
C GLY A 78 7.03 16.34 7.93
N ALA A 79 6.93 15.83 9.16
CA ALA A 79 5.90 14.88 9.54
C ALA A 79 4.49 15.46 9.46
N VAL A 80 4.28 16.65 10.05
CA VAL A 80 3.00 17.36 9.97
C VAL A 80 2.68 17.73 8.51
N ALA A 81 3.67 18.24 7.76
CA ALA A 81 3.49 18.58 6.35
C ALA A 81 3.11 17.36 5.48
N GLY A 82 3.76 16.22 5.73
CA GLY A 82 3.47 14.96 5.06
C GLY A 82 2.07 14.45 5.37
N ALA A 83 1.60 14.56 6.61
CA ALA A 83 0.23 14.22 6.98
C ALA A 83 -0.80 15.11 6.26
N VAL A 84 -0.61 16.43 6.27
CA VAL A 84 -1.49 17.39 5.58
C VAL A 84 -1.52 17.13 4.07
N THR A 85 -0.36 16.91 3.46
CA THR A 85 -0.25 16.60 2.02
C THR A 85 -0.97 15.30 1.68
N THR A 86 -0.90 14.31 2.58
CA THR A 86 -1.57 13.02 2.43
C THR A 86 -3.09 13.14 2.47
N MET A 87 -3.65 14.10 3.20
CA MET A 87 -5.09 14.38 3.13
C MET A 87 -5.53 14.75 1.71
N GLY A 88 -4.71 15.51 0.97
CA GLY A 88 -4.99 15.82 -0.44
C GLY A 88 -5.11 14.56 -1.28
N VAL A 89 -4.22 13.59 -1.07
CA VAL A 89 -4.27 12.27 -1.74
C VAL A 89 -5.55 11.50 -1.38
N ILE A 90 -5.87 11.43 -0.08
CA ILE A 90 -7.01 10.66 0.42
C ILE A 90 -8.32 11.22 -0.15
N VAL A 91 -8.50 12.54 -0.13
CA VAL A 91 -9.72 13.17 -0.65
C VAL A 91 -9.78 13.12 -2.18
N GLY A 92 -8.64 12.99 -2.86
CA GLY A 92 -8.54 12.93 -4.33
C GLY A 92 -8.83 11.54 -4.93
N SER A 93 -9.18 10.55 -4.12
CA SER A 93 -9.40 9.16 -4.56
C SER A 93 -10.43 8.44 -3.70
N ASP A 94 -11.33 7.68 -4.33
CA ASP A 94 -12.35 6.89 -3.63
C ASP A 94 -11.80 5.57 -3.05
N ILE A 95 -10.59 5.17 -3.45
CA ILE A 95 -9.90 4.00 -2.91
C ILE A 95 -8.81 4.40 -1.90
N PRO A 96 -8.54 3.59 -0.85
CA PRO A 96 -7.44 3.84 0.08
C PRO A 96 -6.08 3.97 -0.63
N MET A 97 -5.38 5.10 -0.42
CA MET A 97 -4.18 5.48 -1.18
C MET A 97 -2.88 5.36 -0.38
N PHE A 98 -2.49 4.12 -0.04
CA PHE A 98 -1.21 3.86 0.62
C PHE A 98 0.00 4.31 -0.22
N MET A 99 0.04 3.96 -1.51
CA MET A 99 1.12 4.38 -2.41
C MET A 99 1.13 5.90 -2.61
N GLY A 100 -0.05 6.51 -2.72
CA GLY A 100 -0.18 7.96 -2.82
C GLY A 100 0.40 8.65 -1.59
N ALA A 101 0.10 8.16 -0.38
CA ALA A 101 0.71 8.64 0.86
C ALA A 101 2.23 8.42 0.89
N MET A 102 2.69 7.27 0.37
CA MET A 102 4.12 6.96 0.30
C MET A 102 4.93 7.92 -0.56
N ILE A 103 4.30 8.47 -1.59
CA ILE A 103 4.93 9.43 -2.50
C ILE A 103 4.71 10.86 -2.00
N ALA A 104 3.46 11.25 -1.75
CA ALA A 104 3.09 12.61 -1.45
C ALA A 104 3.55 13.06 -0.05
N GLY A 105 3.55 12.17 0.95
CA GLY A 105 3.99 12.48 2.31
C GLY A 105 5.44 13.02 2.36
N PRO A 106 6.43 12.25 1.87
CA PRO A 106 7.82 12.72 1.75
C PRO A 106 7.98 13.99 0.91
N LEU A 107 7.23 14.12 -0.19
CA LEU A 107 7.29 15.30 -1.06
C LEU A 107 6.75 16.55 -0.36
N GLY A 108 5.66 16.43 0.41
CA GLY A 108 5.13 17.49 1.25
C GLY A 108 6.12 17.93 2.33
N GLY A 109 6.76 16.97 3.00
CA GLY A 109 7.83 17.23 3.94
C GLY A 109 9.04 17.93 3.29
N LEU A 110 9.45 17.48 2.10
CA LEU A 110 10.54 18.08 1.34
C LEU A 110 10.25 19.53 0.94
N ALA A 111 8.99 19.83 0.56
CA ALA A 111 8.58 21.17 0.16
C ALA A 111 8.77 22.17 1.32
N VAL A 112 8.38 21.79 2.54
CA VAL A 112 8.56 22.61 3.74
C VAL A 112 10.04 22.79 4.06
N ILE A 113 10.85 21.72 4.04
CA ILE A 113 12.28 21.81 4.34
C ILE A 113 13.03 22.69 3.35
N LYS A 114 12.72 22.59 2.05
CA LYS A 114 13.32 23.45 1.04
C LYS A 114 12.94 24.92 1.22
N PHE A 115 11.74 25.19 1.73
CA PHE A 115 11.34 26.55 2.08
C PHE A 115 12.13 27.05 3.30
N ASP A 116 12.19 26.24 4.36
CA ASP A 116 12.87 26.58 5.61
C ASP A 116 14.34 26.94 5.36
N GLN A 117 15.06 26.11 4.60
CA GLN A 117 16.47 26.37 4.25
C GLN A 117 16.71 27.71 3.54
N LYS A 118 15.70 28.28 2.86
CA LYS A 118 15.83 29.55 2.14
C LYS A 118 15.46 30.77 2.99
N VAL A 119 14.72 30.55 4.07
CA VAL A 119 14.09 31.63 4.85
C VAL A 119 14.66 31.72 6.26
N GLN A 120 15.17 30.63 6.83
CA GLN A 120 15.58 30.55 8.23
C GLN A 120 16.60 31.62 8.64
N ASP A 121 17.62 31.88 7.83
CA ASP A 121 18.64 32.91 8.11
C ASP A 121 18.11 34.36 8.01
N LYS A 122 16.88 34.54 7.52
CA LYS A 122 16.24 35.85 7.34
C LYS A 122 15.22 36.15 8.44
N ILE A 123 14.95 35.20 9.34
CA ILE A 123 13.94 35.35 10.39
C ILE A 123 14.54 36.11 11.57
N LYS A 124 13.85 37.16 12.00
CA LYS A 124 14.25 37.91 13.19
C LYS A 124 14.00 37.09 14.46
N PRO A 125 14.87 37.18 15.48
CA PRO A 125 14.65 36.55 16.78
C PRO A 125 13.26 36.91 17.34
N GLY A 126 12.55 35.91 17.87
CA GLY A 126 11.18 36.05 18.39
C GLY A 126 10.07 35.85 17.35
N PHE A 127 10.36 35.85 16.06
CA PHE A 127 9.38 35.56 14.99
C PHE A 127 9.45 34.13 14.45
N GLU A 128 10.41 33.33 14.91
CA GLU A 128 10.68 31.97 14.41
C GLU A 128 9.45 31.08 14.45
N MET A 129 8.76 30.99 15.58
CA MET A 129 7.57 30.14 15.71
C MET A 129 6.44 30.58 14.78
N LEU A 130 6.25 31.89 14.62
CA LEU A 130 5.23 32.44 13.73
C LEU A 130 5.54 32.05 12.28
N VAL A 131 6.76 32.34 11.81
CA VAL A 131 7.17 32.05 10.42
C VAL A 131 7.16 30.54 10.18
N ASN A 132 7.63 29.73 11.12
CA ASN A 132 7.68 28.28 10.99
C ASN A 132 6.28 27.66 10.89
N ASN A 133 5.32 28.13 11.70
CA ASN A 133 3.95 27.62 11.65
C ASN A 133 3.20 28.08 10.38
N PHE A 134 3.30 29.36 10.02
CA PHE A 134 2.63 29.88 8.82
C PHE A 134 3.22 29.31 7.53
N SER A 135 4.55 29.21 7.44
CA SER A 135 5.20 28.60 6.27
C SER A 135 4.86 27.12 6.14
N LEU A 136 4.84 26.37 7.25
CA LEU A 136 4.39 24.98 7.23
C LEU A 136 2.95 24.89 6.73
N GLY A 137 2.04 25.71 7.27
CA GLY A 137 0.63 25.72 6.87
C GLY A 137 0.44 26.02 5.38
N ILE A 138 1.03 27.11 4.87
CA ILE A 138 0.88 27.54 3.47
C ILE A 138 1.48 26.51 2.51
N ASN A 139 2.72 26.07 2.76
CA ASN A 139 3.38 25.12 1.87
C ASN A 139 2.66 23.76 1.87
N SER A 140 2.20 23.28 3.04
CA SER A 140 1.48 22.02 3.13
C SER A 140 0.08 22.10 2.49
N MET A 141 -0.60 23.24 2.61
CA MET A 141 -1.86 23.49 1.91
C MET A 141 -1.67 23.40 0.39
N LEU A 142 -0.65 24.09 -0.16
CA LEU A 142 -0.36 24.05 -1.58
C LEU A 142 0.02 22.62 -2.04
N ALA A 143 0.85 21.92 -1.26
CA ALA A 143 1.22 20.54 -1.56
C ALA A 143 0.00 19.61 -1.54
N ALA A 144 -0.92 19.77 -0.59
CA ALA A 144 -2.16 19.00 -0.51
C ALA A 144 -3.09 19.26 -1.70
N ILE A 145 -3.25 20.52 -2.12
CA ILE A 145 -4.04 20.87 -3.31
C ILE A 145 -3.44 20.23 -4.57
N ILE A 146 -2.12 20.30 -4.73
CA ILE A 146 -1.43 19.65 -5.86
C ILE A 146 -1.65 18.14 -5.82
N ALA A 147 -1.49 17.51 -4.64
CA ALA A 147 -1.70 16.08 -4.47
C ALA A 147 -3.14 15.68 -4.84
N TYR A 148 -4.14 16.44 -4.39
CA TYR A 148 -5.55 16.23 -4.72
C TYR A 148 -5.80 16.23 -6.23
N VAL A 149 -5.31 17.25 -6.94
CA VAL A 149 -5.53 17.39 -8.39
C VAL A 149 -4.78 16.32 -9.20
N VAL A 150 -3.58 15.93 -8.76
CA VAL A 150 -2.71 15.02 -9.53
C VAL A 150 -3.06 13.55 -9.31
N VAL A 151 -3.48 13.16 -8.12
CA VAL A 151 -3.66 11.75 -7.74
C VAL A 151 -4.71 11.05 -8.59
N GLY A 152 -5.90 11.63 -8.75
CA GLY A 152 -6.99 11.01 -9.50
C GLY A 152 -6.59 10.61 -10.94
N PRO A 153 -6.09 11.55 -11.77
CA PRO A 153 -5.63 11.26 -13.12
C PRO A 153 -4.53 10.20 -13.18
N VAL A 154 -3.55 10.26 -12.26
CA VAL A 154 -2.42 9.31 -12.23
C VAL A 154 -2.92 7.91 -11.88
N VAL A 155 -3.77 7.77 -10.87
CA VAL A 155 -4.36 6.49 -10.49
C VAL A 155 -5.17 5.91 -11.65
N SER A 156 -6.00 6.72 -12.29
CA SER A 156 -6.77 6.29 -13.47
C SER A 156 -5.88 5.77 -14.59
N ALA A 157 -4.78 6.47 -14.90
CA ALA A 157 -3.84 6.05 -15.92
C ALA A 157 -3.15 4.72 -15.56
N ILE A 158 -2.72 4.55 -14.31
CA ILE A 158 -2.11 3.31 -13.81
C ILE A 158 -3.10 2.15 -13.90
N THR A 159 -4.34 2.35 -13.43
CA THR A 159 -5.39 1.32 -13.48
C THR A 159 -5.67 0.87 -14.91
N LYS A 160 -5.78 1.82 -15.86
CA LYS A 160 -5.99 1.50 -17.28
C LYS A 160 -4.81 0.73 -17.89
N ALA A 161 -3.58 1.11 -17.55
CA ALA A 161 -2.39 0.41 -18.02
C ALA A 161 -2.31 -1.02 -17.46
N LEU A 162 -2.62 -1.20 -16.17
CA LEU A 162 -2.71 -2.52 -15.54
C LEU A 162 -3.83 -3.37 -16.17
N ALA A 163 -5.00 -2.79 -16.41
CA ALA A 163 -6.12 -3.44 -17.07
C ALA A 163 -5.73 -3.95 -18.47
N ALA A 164 -5.09 -3.11 -19.27
CA ALA A 164 -4.62 -3.49 -20.60
C ALA A 164 -3.57 -4.61 -20.54
N GLY A 165 -2.62 -4.53 -19.61
CA GLY A 165 -1.59 -5.56 -19.43
C GLY A 165 -2.16 -6.91 -19.01
N VAL A 166 -3.10 -6.91 -18.05
CA VAL A 166 -3.77 -8.13 -17.61
C VAL A 166 -4.68 -8.69 -18.70
N GLY A 167 -5.47 -7.84 -19.37
CA GLY A 167 -6.35 -8.25 -20.48
C GLY A 167 -5.58 -8.96 -21.60
N TRP A 168 -4.42 -8.41 -21.98
CA TRP A 168 -3.55 -9.04 -22.99
C TRP A 168 -3.07 -10.44 -22.59
N ILE A 169 -2.72 -10.67 -21.31
CA ILE A 169 -2.32 -12.00 -20.82
C ILE A 169 -3.51 -12.97 -20.82
N VAL A 170 -4.68 -12.47 -20.45
CA VAL A 170 -5.93 -13.24 -20.44
C VAL A 170 -6.31 -13.67 -21.85
N ASP A 171 -6.23 -12.78 -22.83
CA ASP A 171 -6.52 -13.08 -24.24
C ASP A 171 -5.59 -14.16 -24.80
N MET A 172 -4.34 -14.22 -24.30
CA MET A 172 -3.39 -15.27 -24.64
C MET A 172 -3.63 -16.61 -23.93
N SER A 173 -4.67 -16.73 -23.08
CA SER A 173 -4.96 -17.90 -22.25
C SER A 173 -3.81 -18.27 -21.28
N LEU A 174 -2.98 -17.31 -20.89
CA LEU A 174 -1.82 -17.51 -20.02
C LEU A 174 -2.07 -16.98 -18.60
N LEU A 175 -3.24 -17.29 -18.03
CA LEU A 175 -3.71 -16.74 -16.77
C LEU A 175 -2.70 -16.80 -15.60
N PRO A 176 -1.87 -17.85 -15.42
CA PRO A 176 -0.86 -17.85 -14.36
C PRO A 176 0.15 -16.70 -14.48
N LEU A 177 0.49 -16.28 -15.71
CA LEU A 177 1.44 -15.19 -15.95
C LEU A 177 0.93 -13.82 -15.49
N VAL A 178 -0.37 -13.68 -15.24
CA VAL A 178 -0.97 -12.46 -14.68
C VAL A 178 -0.30 -12.09 -13.35
N SER A 179 0.21 -13.07 -12.58
CA SER A 179 0.96 -12.83 -11.34
C SER A 179 2.23 -12.00 -11.53
N ILE A 180 2.83 -11.96 -12.73
CA ILE A 180 3.99 -11.09 -13.04
C ILE A 180 3.62 -9.61 -12.90
N ILE A 181 2.37 -9.25 -13.19
CA ILE A 181 1.86 -7.88 -13.07
C ILE A 181 1.22 -7.67 -11.68
N VAL A 182 0.38 -8.62 -11.27
CA VAL A 182 -0.45 -8.47 -10.08
C VAL A 182 0.36 -8.45 -8.79
N GLU A 183 1.30 -9.36 -8.61
CA GLU A 183 2.03 -9.47 -7.34
C GLU A 183 2.90 -8.21 -7.06
N PRO A 184 3.70 -7.69 -8.02
CA PRO A 184 4.39 -6.42 -7.81
C PRO A 184 3.45 -5.25 -7.51
N ALA A 185 2.32 -5.16 -8.21
CA ALA A 185 1.37 -4.09 -8.03
C ALA A 185 0.65 -4.16 -6.68
N LYS A 186 0.30 -5.37 -6.19
CA LYS A 186 -0.22 -5.57 -4.83
C LYS A 186 0.75 -5.06 -3.77
N ILE A 187 2.04 -5.40 -3.87
CA ILE A 187 3.09 -4.97 -2.92
C ILE A 187 3.26 -3.45 -2.90
N LEU A 188 2.99 -2.82 -4.05
CA LEU A 188 2.93 -1.37 -4.23
C LEU A 188 1.57 -0.79 -3.84
N PHE A 189 0.73 -1.52 -3.13
CA PHE A 189 -0.61 -1.13 -2.68
C PHE A 189 -1.53 -0.65 -3.82
N LEU A 190 -1.37 -1.23 -5.01
CA LEU A 190 -2.24 -1.01 -6.16
C LEU A 190 -3.27 -2.16 -6.31
N ASN A 191 -3.47 -2.95 -5.24
CA ASN A 191 -4.41 -4.06 -5.22
C ASN A 191 -5.85 -3.61 -5.47
N ASN A 192 -6.28 -2.48 -4.88
CA ASN A 192 -7.62 -1.92 -5.13
C ASN A 192 -7.83 -1.51 -6.59
N ALA A 193 -6.80 -0.92 -7.21
CA ALA A 193 -6.83 -0.55 -8.62
C ALA A 193 -6.98 -1.78 -9.53
N ILE A 194 -6.26 -2.86 -9.23
CA ILE A 194 -6.36 -4.12 -9.97
C ILE A 194 -7.70 -4.80 -9.74
N ASN A 195 -8.13 -4.92 -8.49
CA ASN A 195 -9.33 -5.67 -8.14
C ASN A 195 -10.57 -5.00 -8.72
N HIS A 196 -10.78 -3.70 -8.47
CA HIS A 196 -11.95 -2.97 -8.99
C HIS A 196 -11.84 -2.62 -10.47
N GLY A 197 -10.63 -2.30 -10.96
CA GLY A 197 -10.43 -1.85 -12.33
C GLY A 197 -10.31 -2.96 -13.37
N VAL A 198 -9.99 -4.19 -12.94
CA VAL A 198 -9.65 -5.30 -13.86
C VAL A 198 -10.41 -6.57 -13.53
N PHE A 199 -10.20 -7.15 -12.35
CA PHE A 199 -10.73 -8.49 -12.05
C PHE A 199 -12.22 -8.50 -11.71
N THR A 200 -12.73 -7.46 -11.06
CA THR A 200 -14.16 -7.38 -10.74
C THR A 200 -15.02 -7.34 -12.02
N PRO A 201 -14.73 -6.48 -13.02
CA PRO A 201 -15.48 -6.50 -14.28
C PRO A 201 -15.37 -7.81 -15.05
N LEU A 202 -14.15 -8.34 -15.21
CA LEU A 202 -13.92 -9.62 -15.91
C LEU A 202 -14.63 -10.78 -15.20
N GLY A 203 -14.59 -10.77 -13.87
CA GLY A 203 -15.23 -11.78 -13.05
C GLY A 203 -16.73 -11.72 -13.10
N ALA A 204 -17.33 -10.52 -13.11
CA ALA A 204 -18.77 -10.35 -13.24
C ALA A 204 -19.26 -10.86 -14.61
N GLU A 205 -18.54 -10.54 -15.69
CA GLU A 205 -18.90 -11.02 -17.03
C GLU A 205 -18.81 -12.56 -17.12
N GLN A 206 -17.76 -13.15 -16.56
CA GLN A 206 -17.59 -14.60 -16.56
C GLN A 206 -18.64 -15.29 -15.67
N ALA A 207 -18.84 -14.81 -14.45
CA ALA A 207 -19.82 -15.38 -13.52
C ALA A 207 -21.26 -15.26 -14.05
N ALA A 208 -21.60 -14.21 -14.80
CA ALA A 208 -22.90 -14.09 -15.45
C ALA A 208 -23.16 -15.19 -16.51
N LYS A 209 -22.10 -15.72 -17.15
CA LYS A 209 -22.22 -16.77 -18.18
C LYS A 209 -22.16 -18.18 -17.60
N ILE A 210 -21.30 -18.42 -16.62
CA ILE A 210 -20.98 -19.77 -16.11
C ILE A 210 -21.23 -19.94 -14.60
N GLY A 211 -21.80 -18.95 -13.92
CA GLY A 211 -22.19 -19.00 -12.51
C GLY A 211 -21.04 -18.79 -11.50
N ALA A 212 -19.79 -18.77 -11.95
CA ALA A 212 -18.61 -18.50 -11.12
C ALA A 212 -17.44 -17.95 -11.96
N SER A 213 -16.43 -17.38 -11.30
CA SER A 213 -15.25 -16.80 -11.93
C SER A 213 -13.97 -17.09 -11.15
N ILE A 214 -12.91 -17.43 -11.89
CA ILE A 214 -11.55 -17.58 -11.35
C ILE A 214 -10.90 -16.23 -11.06
N TYR A 215 -11.33 -15.15 -11.74
CA TYR A 215 -10.72 -13.82 -11.58
C TYR A 215 -10.85 -13.28 -10.15
N TYR A 216 -11.90 -13.67 -9.43
CA TYR A 216 -12.10 -13.31 -8.02
C TYR A 216 -11.09 -13.96 -7.07
N LEU A 217 -10.41 -15.03 -7.49
CA LEU A 217 -9.41 -15.75 -6.69
C LEU A 217 -7.97 -15.26 -6.92
N ILE A 218 -7.73 -14.43 -7.93
CA ILE A 218 -6.36 -14.05 -8.32
C ILE A 218 -5.77 -13.09 -7.30
N GLU A 219 -6.45 -11.96 -7.05
CA GLU A 219 -5.95 -10.94 -6.13
C GLU A 219 -6.08 -11.39 -4.67
N THR A 220 -7.20 -12.04 -4.33
CA THR A 220 -7.56 -12.46 -2.97
C THR A 220 -6.75 -13.65 -2.45
N ASN A 221 -5.83 -14.22 -3.21
CA ASN A 221 -5.01 -15.35 -2.77
C ASN A 221 -4.05 -14.94 -1.62
N PRO A 222 -4.23 -15.48 -0.39
CA PRO A 222 -3.36 -15.16 0.74
C PRO A 222 -2.05 -15.95 0.75
N GLY A 223 -1.94 -17.02 -0.05
CA GLY A 223 -0.88 -18.01 0.01
C GLY A 223 0.54 -17.44 -0.16
N PRO A 224 0.81 -16.63 -1.20
CA PRO A 224 2.12 -16.01 -1.40
C PRO A 224 2.58 -15.18 -0.20
N GLY A 225 1.68 -14.34 0.33
CA GLY A 225 1.95 -13.49 1.48
C GLY A 225 2.20 -14.28 2.76
N LEU A 226 1.38 -15.30 3.03
CA LEU A 226 1.55 -16.18 4.17
C LEU A 226 2.90 -16.90 4.12
N GLY A 227 3.30 -17.41 2.96
CA GLY A 227 4.60 -18.06 2.77
C GLY A 227 5.77 -17.14 3.10
N ILE A 228 5.70 -15.86 2.71
CA ILE A 228 6.72 -14.86 3.06
C ILE A 228 6.77 -14.64 4.57
N LEU A 229 5.63 -14.48 5.24
CA LEU A 229 5.57 -14.23 6.66
C LEU A 229 6.11 -15.43 7.46
N LEU A 230 5.73 -16.65 7.10
CA LEU A 230 6.26 -17.88 7.69
C LEU A 230 7.78 -17.99 7.49
N ALA A 231 8.29 -17.65 6.30
CA ALA A 231 9.73 -17.60 6.07
C ALA A 231 10.41 -16.58 6.99
N TYR A 232 9.84 -15.39 7.21
CA TYR A 232 10.36 -14.42 8.16
C TYR A 232 10.29 -14.89 9.62
N MET A 233 9.28 -15.66 10.02
CA MET A 233 9.21 -16.26 11.36
C MET A 233 10.36 -17.24 11.60
N VAL A 234 10.64 -18.11 10.62
CA VAL A 234 11.65 -19.17 10.76
C VAL A 234 13.08 -18.67 10.54
N VAL A 235 13.31 -17.88 9.48
CA VAL A 235 14.67 -17.46 9.06
C VAL A 235 14.93 -15.95 9.11
N GLY A 236 13.94 -15.16 9.54
CA GLY A 236 14.12 -13.72 9.75
C GLY A 236 15.08 -13.43 10.91
N LYS A 237 15.48 -12.16 11.04
CA LYS A 237 16.33 -11.69 12.15
C LYS A 237 15.83 -10.36 12.69
N GLY A 238 16.02 -10.14 13.99
CA GLY A 238 15.74 -8.87 14.65
C GLY A 238 14.25 -8.50 14.65
N MET A 239 13.95 -7.22 14.42
CA MET A 239 12.58 -6.71 14.46
C MET A 239 11.66 -7.35 13.42
N ALA A 240 12.16 -7.59 12.20
CA ALA A 240 11.37 -8.20 11.14
C ALA A 240 10.90 -9.62 11.50
N GLN A 241 11.70 -10.41 12.23
CA GLN A 241 11.24 -11.72 12.69
C GLN A 241 10.15 -11.59 13.76
N LYS A 242 10.39 -10.73 14.76
CA LYS A 242 9.45 -10.54 15.88
C LYS A 242 8.09 -10.01 15.41
N SER A 243 8.09 -9.05 14.50
CA SER A 243 6.84 -8.51 13.94
C SER A 243 6.12 -9.49 13.02
N ALA A 244 6.84 -10.43 12.38
CA ALA A 244 6.24 -11.41 11.48
C ALA A 244 5.25 -12.33 12.20
N TYR A 245 5.46 -12.69 13.46
CA TYR A 245 4.51 -13.50 14.23
C TYR A 245 3.12 -12.84 14.30
N GLY A 246 3.07 -11.57 14.71
CA GLY A 246 1.82 -10.81 14.77
C GLY A 246 1.22 -10.62 13.38
N ALA A 247 2.06 -10.29 12.38
CA ALA A 247 1.61 -10.14 11.00
C ALA A 247 1.01 -11.43 10.43
N THR A 248 1.57 -12.61 10.72
CA THR A 248 1.03 -13.91 10.27
C THR A 248 -0.35 -14.18 10.84
N ILE A 249 -0.56 -13.91 12.13
CA ILE A 249 -1.87 -14.10 12.77
C ILE A 249 -2.92 -13.24 12.08
N ILE A 250 -2.63 -11.95 11.88
CA ILE A 250 -3.57 -11.02 11.25
C ILE A 250 -3.77 -11.31 9.77
N HIS A 251 -2.71 -11.68 9.04
CA HIS A 251 -2.81 -12.08 7.65
C HIS A 251 -3.71 -13.31 7.49
N PHE A 252 -3.48 -14.33 8.30
CA PHE A 252 -4.17 -15.62 8.18
C PHE A 252 -5.62 -15.56 8.69
N PHE A 253 -5.82 -15.04 9.91
CA PHE A 253 -7.13 -15.03 10.55
C PHE A 253 -7.94 -13.77 10.27
N GLY A 254 -7.26 -12.62 10.06
CA GLY A 254 -7.92 -11.36 9.74
C GLY A 254 -8.10 -11.10 8.25
N GLY A 255 -7.52 -11.93 7.37
CA GLY A 255 -7.62 -11.76 5.92
C GLY A 255 -6.97 -10.48 5.40
N ILE A 256 -6.06 -9.89 6.18
CA ILE A 256 -5.43 -8.61 5.84
C ILE A 256 -4.13 -8.86 5.07
N HIS A 257 -4.19 -8.72 3.75
CA HIS A 257 -3.08 -9.07 2.88
C HIS A 257 -2.03 -7.95 2.79
N GLU A 258 -2.35 -6.73 3.17
CA GLU A 258 -1.42 -5.60 3.11
C GLU A 258 -0.27 -5.74 4.11
N ILE A 259 -0.44 -6.53 5.17
CA ILE A 259 0.49 -6.58 6.29
C ILE A 259 1.83 -7.26 5.94
N TYR A 260 1.89 -8.06 4.87
CA TYR A 260 3.14 -8.67 4.42
C TYR A 260 3.92 -7.79 3.42
N PHE A 261 3.31 -6.77 2.81
CA PHE A 261 3.96 -5.95 1.79
C PHE A 261 5.27 -5.30 2.27
N PRO A 262 5.34 -4.72 3.50
CA PRO A 262 6.57 -4.10 3.99
C PRO A 262 7.75 -5.07 4.05
N TYR A 263 7.51 -6.35 4.31
CA TYR A 263 8.53 -7.39 4.39
C TYR A 263 9.19 -7.68 3.04
N ILE A 264 8.43 -7.52 1.96
CA ILE A 264 8.95 -7.63 0.60
C ILE A 264 9.66 -6.34 0.20
N LEU A 265 9.11 -5.17 0.53
CA LEU A 265 9.76 -3.88 0.28
C LEU A 265 11.15 -3.80 0.95
N MET A 266 11.32 -4.39 2.15
CA MET A 266 12.64 -4.50 2.80
C MET A 266 13.66 -5.32 1.99
N LYS A 267 13.20 -6.36 1.29
CA LYS A 267 14.04 -7.27 0.49
C LYS A 267 13.37 -7.51 -0.87
N PRO A 268 13.48 -6.55 -1.82
CA PRO A 268 12.72 -6.58 -3.08
C PRO A 268 12.92 -7.84 -3.93
N ARG A 269 14.02 -8.59 -3.73
CA ARG A 269 14.20 -9.91 -4.37
C ARG A 269 13.07 -10.90 -4.08
N LEU A 270 12.34 -10.73 -2.98
CA LEU A 270 11.21 -11.57 -2.59
C LEU A 270 10.00 -11.40 -3.52
N ILE A 271 9.97 -10.35 -4.36
CA ILE A 271 8.97 -10.18 -5.42
C ILE A 271 8.95 -11.41 -6.34
N ILE A 272 10.11 -11.97 -6.68
CA ILE A 272 10.21 -13.16 -7.53
C ILE A 272 9.52 -14.36 -6.86
N ALA A 273 9.67 -14.49 -5.54
CA ALA A 273 9.08 -15.59 -4.78
C ALA A 273 7.55 -15.51 -4.76
N VAL A 274 6.99 -14.31 -4.58
CA VAL A 274 5.53 -14.14 -4.61
C VAL A 274 4.95 -14.24 -6.02
N ILE A 275 5.67 -13.81 -7.06
CA ILE A 275 5.26 -14.07 -8.46
C ILE A 275 5.17 -15.57 -8.69
N ALA A 276 6.22 -16.33 -8.36
CA ALA A 276 6.22 -17.78 -8.56
C ALA A 276 5.12 -18.48 -7.75
N ALA A 277 4.93 -18.09 -6.48
CA ALA A 277 3.86 -18.62 -5.65
C ALA A 277 2.46 -18.26 -6.19
N GLY A 278 2.28 -17.03 -6.68
CA GLY A 278 1.05 -16.57 -7.32
C GLY A 278 0.74 -17.36 -8.58
N MET A 279 1.74 -17.56 -9.46
CA MET A 279 1.62 -18.38 -10.67
C MET A 279 1.18 -19.81 -10.33
N VAL A 280 1.79 -20.42 -9.32
CA VAL A 280 1.42 -21.77 -8.86
C VAL A 280 0.01 -21.78 -8.30
N GLY A 281 -0.39 -20.79 -7.50
CA GLY A 281 -1.74 -20.69 -6.96
C GLY A 281 -2.82 -20.53 -8.03
N VAL A 282 -2.58 -19.65 -9.01
CA VAL A 282 -3.49 -19.46 -10.16
C VAL A 282 -3.55 -20.75 -11.00
N GLY A 283 -2.41 -21.35 -11.32
CA GLY A 283 -2.35 -22.61 -12.07
C GLY A 283 -3.05 -23.76 -11.36
N PHE A 284 -2.92 -23.85 -10.03
CA PHE A 284 -3.65 -24.83 -9.22
C PHE A 284 -5.17 -24.62 -9.35
N ASN A 285 -5.66 -23.39 -9.18
CA ASN A 285 -7.09 -23.09 -9.32
C ASN A 285 -7.63 -23.40 -10.72
N MET A 286 -6.85 -23.15 -11.77
CA MET A 286 -7.21 -23.55 -13.13
C MET A 286 -7.32 -25.06 -13.27
N PHE A 287 -6.37 -25.81 -12.72
CA PHE A 287 -6.35 -27.28 -12.80
C PHE A 287 -7.51 -27.91 -12.03
N THR A 288 -7.84 -27.39 -10.85
CA THR A 288 -8.91 -27.93 -10.02
C THR A 288 -10.30 -27.39 -10.37
N GLY A 289 -10.38 -26.36 -11.22
CA GLY A 289 -11.63 -25.69 -11.56
C GLY A 289 -12.20 -24.83 -10.43
N ASN A 290 -11.36 -24.37 -9.49
CA ASN A 290 -11.80 -23.51 -8.39
C ASN A 290 -12.21 -22.13 -8.93
N ALA A 291 -13.38 -21.66 -8.53
CA ALA A 291 -13.94 -20.36 -8.87
C ALA A 291 -14.88 -19.86 -7.77
N LEU A 292 -15.09 -18.53 -7.68
CA LEU A 292 -16.06 -17.92 -6.76
C LEU A 292 -17.27 -17.39 -7.52
N VAL A 293 -18.42 -17.33 -6.84
CA VAL A 293 -19.67 -16.75 -7.36
C VAL A 293 -19.67 -15.24 -7.14
#